data_AF-A0A416CUW8-F1
#
_entry.id   AF-A0A416CUW8-F1
#
_cell.length_a   1.000
_cell.length_b   1.000
_cell.length_c   1.000
_cell.angle_alpha   90.00
_cell.angle_beta   90.00
_cell.angle_gamma   90.00
#
_symmetry.space_group_name_H-M   'P 1'
#
loop_
_entity.id
_entity.type
_entity.pdbx_description
1 polymer ?
#
loop_
_entity_poly.entity_id
_entity_poly.type
_entity_poly.pdbx_seq_one_letter_code
_entity_poly.pdbx_strand_id
1 'polypeptide(L)'
;MQEIKCPKCGEVFQVDESGYAAIVRQVRDKEFEKELSERKAQYLSEKENAVLLAQTQTRQELAEEISRLQAKLAAAESARQLAEADARSRQEKLLSEQEKALSQKDAQISLLNAKITSVQETADKDIALAVSKAAAQKEKQLNEMDRQIYDLTGRIEHAKQETKLREQNIKEQYEERLRMKDEEIAYYKDFKARQSTKMIGESLEQHCETEFNKLRATGFQNAYFEKDNDARTGSKGDYIYKETDPDGIEFISIMFEMKNEMDETATKKKNEDFFKELDKDRHEKDCEYAVLVSMLEPDSELYNTGIVDVSYRYPKMYVIRPQFFIPMITLLRNASLNALRYKQELAVIKNQNIDISHFEEDMNDFKEKFNRNFRLASERFHRAIDEIDKTIDHLQKTKEALLSSENNLRLANNKAEDLSIKRLTKNNPTMKAKFDELSSHDGKEST
;
A
#
# COMPACT_ATOMS: atom_id res chain seq x y z
N MET A 1 212.24 64.67 -91.61
CA MET A 1 211.74 65.06 -92.93
C MET A 1 211.93 63.88 -93.89
N GLN A 2 210.84 63.35 -94.43
CA GLN A 2 210.82 62.34 -95.50
C GLN A 2 209.79 62.80 -96.54
N GLU A 3 210.20 62.92 -97.79
CA GLU A 3 209.39 63.46 -98.90
C GLU A 3 208.44 62.39 -99.46
N ILE A 4 207.15 62.73 -99.64
CA ILE A 4 206.13 61.84 -100.23
C ILE A 4 205.71 62.39 -101.59
N LYS A 5 205.72 61.52 -102.61
CA LYS A 5 205.43 61.85 -104.00
C LYS A 5 204.02 61.40 -104.38
N CYS A 6 203.19 62.32 -104.89
CA CYS A 6 201.83 62.01 -105.30
C CYS A 6 201.82 61.10 -106.55
N PRO A 7 201.19 59.91 -106.50
CA PRO A 7 201.21 58.94 -107.60
C PRO A 7 200.36 59.32 -108.82
N LYS A 8 199.75 60.51 -108.84
CA LYS A 8 198.90 60.98 -109.96
C LYS A 8 199.41 62.21 -110.71
N CYS A 9 200.30 63.03 -110.12
CA CYS A 9 200.79 64.25 -110.77
C CYS A 9 202.27 64.61 -110.51
N GLY A 10 203.00 63.86 -109.68
CA GLY A 10 204.48 63.93 -109.62
C GLY A 10 205.11 65.11 -108.87
N GLU A 11 204.32 66.06 -108.38
CA GLU A 11 204.79 67.24 -107.65
C GLU A 11 205.08 66.93 -106.17
N VAL A 12 206.18 67.48 -105.64
CA VAL A 12 206.71 67.18 -104.30
C VAL A 12 206.34 68.32 -103.36
N PHE A 13 205.52 68.03 -102.35
CA PHE A 13 205.10 69.00 -101.33
C PHE A 13 205.37 68.47 -99.92
N GLN A 14 205.82 69.36 -99.04
CA GLN A 14 206.04 69.09 -97.62
C GLN A 14 204.78 69.45 -96.84
N VAL A 15 204.27 68.50 -96.05
CA VAL A 15 203.01 68.63 -95.31
C VAL A 15 203.29 68.70 -93.80
N ASP A 16 202.77 69.74 -93.17
CA ASP A 16 202.77 70.04 -91.73
C ASP A 16 201.68 69.22 -90.99
N GLU A 17 202.01 68.74 -89.78
CA GLU A 17 201.20 67.86 -88.91
C GLU A 17 199.77 68.34 -88.61
N SER A 18 199.46 69.63 -88.81
CA SER A 18 198.15 70.22 -88.55
C SER A 18 197.03 69.76 -89.52
N GLY A 19 197.37 69.42 -90.77
CA GLY A 19 196.38 68.97 -91.78
C GLY A 19 195.85 67.56 -91.55
N TYR A 20 196.67 66.67 -90.98
CA TYR A 20 196.30 65.26 -90.75
C TYR A 20 195.31 65.10 -89.58
N ALA A 21 195.42 65.96 -88.55
CA ALA A 21 194.53 65.94 -87.39
C ALA A 21 193.06 66.30 -87.73
N ALA A 22 192.83 67.17 -88.74
CA ALA A 22 191.49 67.59 -89.15
C ALA A 22 190.70 66.46 -89.84
N ILE A 23 191.38 65.66 -90.69
CA ILE A 23 190.76 64.52 -91.39
C ILE A 23 190.42 63.40 -90.40
N VAL A 24 191.29 63.13 -89.41
CA VAL A 24 191.04 62.13 -88.36
C VAL A 24 189.82 62.51 -87.50
N ARG A 25 189.65 63.80 -87.17
CA ARG A 25 188.47 64.29 -86.41
C ARG A 25 187.17 64.10 -87.19
N GLN A 26 187.15 64.45 -88.47
CA GLN A 26 185.93 64.34 -89.30
C GLN A 26 185.46 62.89 -89.47
N VAL A 27 186.38 61.93 -89.62
CA VAL A 27 186.04 60.51 -89.69
C VAL A 27 185.57 60.00 -88.31
N ARG A 28 186.25 60.40 -87.23
CA ARG A 28 185.88 60.02 -85.87
C ARG A 28 184.50 60.54 -85.45
N ASP A 29 184.19 61.80 -85.72
CA ASP A 29 182.92 62.42 -85.33
C ASP A 29 181.75 61.79 -86.09
N LYS A 30 181.94 61.46 -87.37
CA LYS A 30 180.92 60.82 -88.21
C LYS A 30 180.68 59.35 -87.83
N GLU A 31 181.75 58.60 -87.53
CA GLU A 31 181.64 57.23 -87.01
C GLU A 31 181.03 57.23 -85.59
N PHE A 32 181.35 58.22 -84.75
CA PHE A 32 180.75 58.37 -83.43
C PHE A 32 179.25 58.71 -83.49
N GLU A 33 178.82 59.64 -84.35
CA GLU A 33 177.40 59.92 -84.55
C GLU A 33 176.64 58.70 -85.06
N LYS A 34 177.25 57.92 -85.97
CA LYS A 34 176.68 56.67 -86.47
C LYS A 34 176.52 55.66 -85.33
N GLU A 35 177.57 55.42 -84.54
CA GLU A 35 177.53 54.53 -83.37
C GLU A 35 176.48 54.98 -82.34
N LEU A 36 176.37 56.28 -82.09
CA LEU A 36 175.39 56.84 -81.15
C LEU A 36 173.95 56.69 -81.67
N SER A 37 173.74 56.81 -82.97
CA SER A 37 172.45 56.55 -83.63
C SER A 37 172.07 55.06 -83.59
N GLU A 38 173.02 54.15 -83.82
CA GLU A 38 172.84 52.71 -83.73
C GLU A 38 172.53 52.29 -82.29
N ARG A 39 173.26 52.83 -81.31
CA ARG A 39 173.02 52.60 -79.88
C ARG A 39 171.64 53.10 -79.44
N LYS A 40 171.22 54.27 -79.93
CA LYS A 40 169.88 54.82 -79.66
C LYS A 40 168.78 53.98 -80.27
N ALA A 41 168.97 53.49 -81.50
CA ALA A 41 168.04 52.58 -82.16
C ALA A 41 167.93 51.24 -81.41
N GLN A 42 169.07 50.67 -80.97
CA GLN A 42 169.09 49.48 -80.12
C GLN A 42 168.34 49.71 -78.80
N TYR A 43 168.60 50.82 -78.10
CA TYR A 43 167.92 51.12 -76.84
C TYR A 43 166.41 51.33 -77.01
N LEU A 44 165.98 52.00 -78.10
CA LEU A 44 164.55 52.15 -78.41
C LEU A 44 163.89 50.79 -78.68
N SER A 45 164.55 49.93 -79.46
CA SER A 45 164.06 48.57 -79.73
C SER A 45 164.03 47.71 -78.46
N GLU A 46 165.05 47.77 -77.60
CA GLU A 46 165.07 47.09 -76.31
C GLU A 46 163.95 47.58 -75.38
N LYS A 47 163.72 48.90 -75.31
CA LYS A 47 162.62 49.48 -74.53
C LYS A 47 161.26 49.03 -75.06
N GLU A 48 161.04 49.04 -76.37
CA GLU A 48 159.80 48.56 -77.00
C GLU A 48 159.58 47.08 -76.72
N ASN A 49 160.61 46.25 -76.86
CA ASN A 49 160.56 44.82 -76.52
C ASN A 49 160.29 44.59 -75.03
N ALA A 50 160.88 45.38 -74.13
CA ALA A 50 160.62 45.30 -72.70
C ALA A 50 159.18 45.69 -72.34
N VAL A 51 158.62 46.72 -72.97
CA VAL A 51 157.21 47.10 -72.81
C VAL A 51 156.28 46.02 -73.36
N LEU A 52 156.60 45.45 -74.52
CA LEU A 52 155.82 44.36 -75.11
C LEU A 52 155.86 43.11 -74.23
N LEU A 53 157.02 42.78 -73.65
CA LEU A 53 157.17 41.67 -72.72
C LEU A 53 156.34 41.90 -71.44
N ALA A 54 156.39 43.11 -70.87
CA ALA A 54 155.58 43.46 -69.71
C ALA A 54 154.07 43.38 -70.04
N GLN A 55 153.64 43.90 -71.19
CA GLN A 55 152.24 43.81 -71.63
C GLN A 55 151.78 42.37 -71.85
N THR A 56 152.62 41.52 -72.44
CA THR A 56 152.31 40.11 -72.66
C THR A 56 152.27 39.32 -71.36
N GLN A 57 153.19 39.57 -70.43
CA GLN A 57 153.16 39.00 -69.08
C GLN A 57 151.91 39.41 -68.32
N THR A 58 151.58 40.71 -68.27
CA THR A 58 150.35 41.18 -67.62
C THR A 58 149.09 40.59 -68.28
N ARG A 59 149.08 40.44 -69.62
CA ARG A 59 147.96 39.82 -70.34
C ARG A 59 147.85 38.32 -70.03
N GLN A 60 148.97 37.61 -69.86
CA GLN A 60 148.98 36.22 -69.42
C GLN A 60 148.46 36.08 -67.99
N GLU A 61 148.96 36.88 -67.04
CA GLU A 61 148.49 36.90 -65.65
C GLU A 61 146.99 37.21 -65.55
N LEU A 62 146.50 38.19 -66.32
CA LEU A 62 145.07 38.50 -66.42
C LEU A 62 144.28 37.34 -67.03
N ALA A 63 144.79 36.69 -68.07
CA ALA A 63 144.12 35.54 -68.69
C ALA A 63 144.06 34.34 -67.73
N GLU A 64 145.12 34.10 -66.95
CA GLU A 64 145.16 33.06 -65.92
C GLU A 64 144.17 33.36 -64.79
N GLU A 65 144.13 34.60 -64.28
CA GLU A 65 143.18 34.97 -63.22
C GLU A 65 141.73 34.96 -63.74
N ILE A 66 141.47 35.38 -64.99
CA ILE A 66 140.16 35.24 -65.63
C ILE A 66 139.77 33.75 -65.72
N SER A 67 140.67 32.88 -66.18
CA SER A 67 140.41 31.44 -66.26
C SER A 67 140.13 30.84 -64.88
N ARG A 68 140.85 31.28 -63.86
CA ARG A 68 140.67 30.84 -62.47
C ARG A 68 139.33 31.32 -61.90
N LEU A 69 138.96 32.57 -62.14
CA LEU A 69 137.67 33.13 -61.73
C LEU A 69 136.52 32.44 -62.46
N GLN A 70 136.63 32.20 -63.77
CA GLN A 70 135.65 31.45 -64.54
C GLN A 70 135.46 30.03 -64.01
N ALA A 71 136.55 29.32 -63.67
CA ALA A 71 136.47 27.99 -63.06
C ALA A 71 135.78 28.02 -61.69
N LYS A 72 136.09 29.02 -60.83
CA LYS A 72 135.42 29.21 -59.54
C LYS A 72 133.95 29.52 -59.70
N LEU A 73 133.59 30.35 -60.68
CA LEU A 73 132.21 30.77 -60.94
C LEU A 73 131.39 29.59 -61.48
N ALA A 74 131.93 28.81 -62.41
CA ALA A 74 131.32 27.58 -62.88
C ALA A 74 131.14 26.53 -61.76
N ALA A 75 132.13 26.39 -60.87
CA ALA A 75 132.01 25.51 -59.72
C ALA A 75 130.93 25.97 -58.73
N ALA A 76 130.86 27.28 -58.45
CA ALA A 76 129.85 27.87 -57.58
C ALA A 76 128.43 27.77 -58.17
N GLU A 77 128.28 27.99 -59.48
CA GLU A 77 127.00 27.82 -60.18
C GLU A 77 126.53 26.37 -60.17
N SER A 78 127.43 25.41 -60.43
CA SER A 78 127.12 23.98 -60.34
C SER A 78 126.71 23.57 -58.92
N ALA A 79 127.43 24.04 -57.90
CA ALA A 79 127.08 23.80 -56.51
C ALA A 79 125.71 24.41 -56.13
N ARG A 80 125.40 25.61 -56.64
CA ARG A 80 124.08 26.25 -56.44
C ARG A 80 122.97 25.46 -57.11
N GLN A 81 123.17 25.02 -58.36
CA GLN A 81 122.19 24.21 -59.09
C GLN A 81 121.91 22.88 -58.39
N LEU A 82 122.95 22.20 -57.87
CA LEU A 82 122.80 20.99 -57.07
C LEU A 82 122.01 21.24 -55.78
N ALA A 83 122.35 22.30 -55.05
CA ALA A 83 121.64 22.66 -53.82
C ALA A 83 120.16 23.03 -54.07
N GLU A 84 119.88 23.76 -55.15
CA GLU A 84 118.51 24.09 -55.56
C GLU A 84 117.72 22.84 -55.98
N ALA A 85 118.35 21.91 -56.72
CA ALA A 85 117.73 20.64 -57.11
C ALA A 85 117.42 19.76 -55.89
N ASP A 86 118.35 19.64 -54.94
CA ASP A 86 118.15 18.90 -53.69
C ASP A 86 117.05 19.53 -52.83
N ALA A 87 117.01 20.86 -52.73
CA ALA A 87 115.97 21.57 -51.99
C ALA A 87 114.59 21.34 -52.60
N ARG A 88 114.47 21.42 -53.94
CA ARG A 88 113.23 21.10 -54.67
C ARG A 88 112.80 19.65 -54.46
N SER A 89 113.73 18.70 -54.56
CA SER A 89 113.43 17.28 -54.34
C SER A 89 112.92 17.01 -52.92
N ARG A 90 113.51 17.65 -51.90
CA ARG A 90 113.03 17.54 -50.51
C ARG A 90 111.64 18.17 -50.35
N GLN A 91 111.39 19.32 -50.96
CA GLN A 91 110.10 19.99 -50.90
C GLN A 91 108.99 19.15 -51.58
N GLU A 92 109.26 18.57 -52.75
CA GLU A 92 108.32 17.67 -53.44
C GLU A 92 108.01 16.43 -52.62
N LYS A 93 109.02 15.82 -51.96
CA LYS A 93 108.79 14.69 -51.05
C LYS A 93 107.91 15.07 -49.86
N LEU A 94 108.19 16.19 -49.20
CA LEU A 94 107.39 16.70 -48.08
C LEU A 94 105.94 17.00 -48.50
N LEU A 95 105.74 17.61 -49.67
CA LEU A 95 104.40 17.87 -50.22
C LEU A 95 103.66 16.56 -50.51
N SER A 96 104.32 15.58 -51.12
CA SER A 96 103.71 14.26 -51.39
C SER A 96 103.36 13.51 -50.11
N GLU A 97 104.20 13.58 -49.07
CA GLU A 97 103.91 12.99 -47.77
C GLU A 97 102.74 13.69 -47.06
N GLN A 98 102.66 15.03 -47.14
CA GLN A 98 101.54 15.80 -46.62
C GLN A 98 100.23 15.49 -47.35
N GLU A 99 100.24 15.42 -48.69
CA GLU A 99 99.07 15.06 -49.50
C GLU A 99 98.57 13.65 -49.17
N LYS A 100 99.48 12.69 -49.00
CA LYS A 100 99.12 11.33 -48.56
C LYS A 100 98.51 11.33 -47.17
N ALA A 101 99.10 12.06 -46.22
CA ALA A 101 98.58 12.16 -44.85
C ALA A 101 97.20 12.83 -44.80
N LEU A 102 96.98 13.89 -45.59
CA LEU A 102 95.69 14.57 -45.72
C LEU A 102 94.66 13.64 -46.34
N SER A 103 94.98 12.96 -47.44
CA SER A 103 94.09 11.99 -48.08
C SER A 103 93.68 10.86 -47.13
N GLN A 104 94.62 10.34 -46.33
CA GLN A 104 94.31 9.33 -45.30
C GLN A 104 93.39 9.87 -44.20
N LYS A 105 93.61 11.11 -43.75
CA LYS A 105 92.74 11.74 -42.75
C LYS A 105 91.36 12.04 -43.30
N ASP A 106 91.25 12.52 -44.54
CA ASP A 106 89.96 12.77 -45.18
C ASP A 106 89.17 11.48 -45.39
N ALA A 107 89.85 10.38 -45.77
CA ALA A 107 89.24 9.07 -45.85
C ALA A 107 88.73 8.57 -44.47
N GLN A 108 89.51 8.77 -43.41
CA GLN A 108 89.07 8.45 -42.04
C GLN A 108 87.90 9.31 -41.58
N ILE A 109 87.93 10.61 -41.85
CA ILE A 109 86.84 11.53 -41.50
C ILE A 109 85.56 11.13 -42.24
N SER A 110 85.65 10.83 -43.53
CA SER A 110 84.51 10.35 -44.31
C SER A 110 83.91 9.07 -43.73
N LEU A 111 84.77 8.11 -43.35
CA LEU A 111 84.34 6.83 -42.79
C LEU A 111 83.73 6.98 -41.39
N LEU A 112 84.30 7.83 -40.55
CA LEU A 112 83.75 8.16 -39.23
C LEU A 112 82.41 8.90 -39.34
N ASN A 113 82.30 9.87 -40.25
CA ASN A 113 81.05 10.59 -40.50
C ASN A 113 79.96 9.63 -40.99
N ALA A 114 80.26 8.75 -41.95
CA ALA A 114 79.32 7.73 -42.41
C ALA A 114 78.86 6.81 -41.26
N LYS A 115 79.76 6.43 -40.36
CA LYS A 115 79.43 5.62 -39.18
C LYS A 115 78.57 6.38 -38.18
N ILE A 116 78.87 7.66 -37.92
CA ILE A 116 78.06 8.52 -37.04
C ILE A 116 76.65 8.68 -37.60
N THR A 117 76.51 9.02 -38.88
CA THR A 117 75.20 9.15 -39.55
C THR A 117 74.42 7.85 -39.47
N SER A 118 75.06 6.70 -39.76
CA SER A 118 74.40 5.39 -39.65
C SER A 118 73.91 5.09 -38.23
N VAL A 119 74.74 5.34 -37.21
CA VAL A 119 74.36 5.12 -35.80
C VAL A 119 73.21 6.03 -35.41
N GLN A 120 73.26 7.29 -35.83
CA GLN A 120 72.25 8.29 -35.52
C GLN A 120 70.91 7.96 -36.18
N GLU A 121 70.91 7.57 -37.45
CA GLU A 121 69.70 7.08 -38.14
C GLU A 121 69.10 5.83 -37.48
N THR A 122 69.94 4.90 -37.01
CA THR A 122 69.44 3.73 -36.28
C THR A 122 68.84 4.10 -34.93
N ALA A 123 69.49 4.99 -34.17
CA ALA A 123 68.99 5.46 -32.89
C ALA A 123 67.67 6.22 -33.05
N ASP A 124 67.57 7.09 -34.06
CA ASP A 124 66.34 7.85 -34.35
C ASP A 124 65.20 6.91 -34.76
N LYS A 125 65.48 5.88 -35.57
CA LYS A 125 64.51 4.84 -35.92
C LYS A 125 64.05 4.04 -34.71
N ASP A 126 64.97 3.63 -33.83
CA ASP A 126 64.65 2.86 -32.63
C ASP A 126 63.84 3.69 -31.63
N ILE A 127 64.19 4.97 -31.44
CA ILE A 127 63.42 5.91 -30.61
C ILE A 127 62.02 6.10 -31.22
N ALA A 128 61.91 6.35 -32.53
CA ALA A 128 60.62 6.52 -33.20
C ALA A 128 59.75 5.25 -33.07
N LEU A 129 60.34 4.06 -33.21
CA LEU A 129 59.64 2.79 -33.07
C LEU A 129 59.18 2.57 -31.61
N ALA A 130 60.03 2.86 -30.63
CA ALA A 130 59.71 2.73 -29.21
C ALA A 130 58.58 3.69 -28.80
N VAL A 131 58.66 4.95 -29.24
CA VAL A 131 57.61 5.97 -29.01
C VAL A 131 56.31 5.55 -29.69
N SER A 132 56.35 5.10 -30.94
CA SER A 132 55.17 4.62 -31.66
C SER A 132 54.52 3.42 -30.98
N LYS A 133 55.31 2.42 -30.54
CA LYS A 133 54.80 1.26 -29.78
C LYS A 133 54.17 1.68 -28.46
N ALA A 134 54.82 2.56 -27.70
CA ALA A 134 54.31 3.05 -26.43
C ALA A 134 53.01 3.85 -26.61
N ALA A 135 52.95 4.70 -27.64
CA ALA A 135 51.75 5.46 -27.99
C ALA A 135 50.59 4.52 -28.37
N ALA A 136 50.82 3.56 -29.26
CA ALA A 136 49.81 2.60 -29.69
C ALA A 136 49.31 1.72 -28.52
N GLN A 137 50.19 1.36 -27.58
CA GLN A 137 49.82 0.57 -26.42
C GLN A 137 48.97 1.39 -25.44
N LYS A 138 49.30 2.67 -25.21
CA LYS A 138 48.47 3.59 -24.42
C LYS A 138 47.12 3.86 -25.09
N GLU A 139 47.09 4.06 -26.41
CA GLU A 139 45.85 4.28 -27.15
C GLU A 139 44.92 3.08 -27.08
N LYS A 140 45.45 1.85 -27.17
CA LYS A 140 44.67 0.62 -26.92
C LYS A 140 44.11 0.57 -25.49
N GLN A 141 44.90 0.92 -24.49
CA GLN A 141 44.45 0.96 -23.09
C GLN A 141 43.35 2.00 -22.89
N LEU A 142 43.50 3.20 -23.47
CA LEU A 142 42.50 4.26 -23.40
C LEU A 142 41.20 3.83 -24.08
N ASN A 143 41.25 3.28 -25.28
CA ASN A 143 40.06 2.78 -25.98
C ASN A 143 39.34 1.67 -25.21
N GLU A 144 40.09 0.78 -24.55
CA GLU A 144 39.51 -0.27 -23.71
C GLU A 144 38.85 0.34 -22.44
N MET A 145 39.51 1.30 -21.79
CA MET A 145 38.94 2.01 -20.64
C MET A 145 37.69 2.81 -21.03
N ASP A 146 37.70 3.51 -22.16
CA ASP A 146 36.53 4.26 -22.67
C ASP A 146 35.36 3.32 -22.98
N ARG A 147 35.64 2.15 -23.55
CA ARG A 147 34.62 1.12 -23.79
C ARG A 147 34.03 0.58 -22.48
N GLN A 148 34.86 0.36 -21.47
CA GLN A 148 34.40 -0.05 -20.14
C GLN A 148 33.58 1.04 -19.46
N ILE A 149 34.01 2.30 -19.54
CA ILE A 149 33.26 3.44 -19.01
C ILE A 149 31.90 3.56 -19.69
N TYR A 150 31.85 3.40 -21.01
CA TYR A 150 30.60 3.43 -21.77
C TYR A 150 29.65 2.31 -21.35
N ASP A 151 30.13 1.07 -21.25
CA ASP A 151 29.31 -0.08 -20.82
C ASP A 151 28.82 0.08 -19.37
N LEU A 152 29.69 0.49 -18.46
CA LEU A 152 29.33 0.73 -17.05
C LEU A 152 28.32 1.86 -16.91
N THR A 153 28.47 2.94 -17.66
CA THR A 153 27.55 4.07 -17.65
C THR A 153 26.18 3.66 -18.20
N GLY A 154 26.15 2.85 -19.28
CA GLY A 154 24.93 2.27 -19.81
C GLY A 154 24.21 1.38 -18.79
N ARG A 155 24.95 0.51 -18.09
CA ARG A 155 24.38 -0.35 -17.02
C ARG A 155 23.83 0.44 -15.84
N ILE A 156 24.55 1.49 -15.41
CA ILE A 156 24.10 2.37 -14.31
C ILE A 156 22.81 3.09 -14.69
N GLU A 157 22.73 3.62 -15.91
CA GLU A 157 21.55 4.36 -16.35
C GLU A 157 20.33 3.45 -16.55
N HIS A 158 20.54 2.23 -17.08
CA HIS A 158 19.51 1.21 -17.15
C HIS A 158 19.01 0.82 -15.75
N ALA A 159 19.93 0.55 -14.80
CA ALA A 159 19.56 0.20 -13.43
C ALA A 159 18.77 1.33 -12.74
N LYS A 160 19.15 2.60 -12.94
CA LYS A 160 18.40 3.76 -12.42
C LYS A 160 17.00 3.87 -13.01
N GLN A 161 16.85 3.64 -14.31
CA GLN A 161 15.52 3.64 -14.95
C GLN A 161 14.66 2.50 -14.41
N GLU A 162 15.23 1.30 -14.27
CA GLU A 162 14.53 0.14 -13.72
C GLU A 162 14.08 0.37 -12.27
N THR A 163 14.95 0.91 -11.41
CA THR A 163 14.58 1.23 -10.02
C THR A 163 13.50 2.30 -9.96
N LYS A 164 13.61 3.36 -10.78
CA LYS A 164 12.59 4.42 -10.83
C LYS A 164 11.23 3.90 -11.29
N LEU A 165 11.21 3.01 -12.28
CA LEU A 165 9.98 2.42 -12.81
C LEU A 165 9.36 1.46 -11.79
N ARG A 166 10.19 0.73 -11.04
CA ARG A 166 9.76 -0.12 -9.92
C ARG A 166 9.18 0.70 -8.76
N GLU A 167 9.83 1.81 -8.39
CA GLU A 167 9.31 2.74 -7.38
C GLU A 167 7.96 3.35 -7.79
N GLN A 168 7.83 3.79 -9.04
CA GLN A 168 6.56 4.30 -9.57
C GLN A 168 5.46 3.24 -9.55
N ASN A 169 5.76 2.02 -10.01
CA ASN A 169 4.79 0.93 -10.02
C ASN A 169 4.33 0.57 -8.60
N ILE A 170 5.26 0.49 -7.64
CA ILE A 170 4.93 0.27 -6.23
C ILE A 170 4.03 1.39 -5.71
N LYS A 171 4.39 2.65 -5.99
CA LYS A 171 3.60 3.81 -5.56
C LYS A 171 2.19 3.79 -6.11
N GLU A 172 2.02 3.56 -7.42
CA GLU A 172 0.71 3.45 -8.08
C GLU A 172 -0.13 2.31 -7.50
N GLN A 173 0.48 1.14 -7.25
CA GLN A 173 -0.22 0.01 -6.62
C GLN A 173 -0.72 0.35 -5.20
N TYR A 174 0.08 1.06 -4.41
CA TYR A 174 -0.32 1.50 -3.08
C TYR A 174 -1.36 2.62 -3.12
N GLU A 175 -1.23 3.59 -4.03
CA GLU A 175 -2.22 4.65 -4.23
C GLU A 175 -3.58 4.06 -4.63
N GLU A 176 -3.62 3.08 -5.54
CA GLU A 176 -4.87 2.43 -5.92
C GLU A 176 -5.47 1.58 -4.78
N ARG A 177 -4.63 0.85 -4.02
CA ARG A 177 -5.09 0.13 -2.82
C ARG A 177 -5.67 1.06 -1.76
N LEU A 178 -5.04 2.21 -1.54
CA LEU A 178 -5.53 3.22 -0.61
C LEU A 178 -6.87 3.78 -1.12
N ARG A 179 -6.97 4.10 -2.41
CA ARG A 179 -8.21 4.59 -3.01
C ARG A 179 -9.36 3.59 -2.84
N MET A 180 -9.13 2.32 -3.14
CA MET A 180 -10.11 1.25 -2.94
C MET A 180 -10.54 1.14 -1.46
N LYS A 181 -9.60 1.30 -0.52
CA LYS A 181 -9.90 1.25 0.92
C LYS A 181 -10.68 2.48 1.39
N ASP A 182 -10.36 3.66 0.87
CA ASP A 182 -11.09 4.89 1.17
C ASP A 182 -12.52 4.85 0.61
N GLU A 183 -12.71 4.32 -0.60
CA GLU A 183 -14.03 4.05 -1.18
C GLU A 183 -14.84 3.07 -0.32
N GLU A 184 -14.21 1.99 0.15
CA GLU A 184 -14.83 1.01 1.05
C GLU A 184 -15.21 1.64 2.41
N ILE A 185 -14.32 2.45 3.01
CA ILE A 185 -14.59 3.18 4.25
C ILE A 185 -15.75 4.16 4.06
N ALA A 186 -15.78 4.90 2.94
CA ALA A 186 -16.85 5.84 2.63
C ALA A 186 -18.20 5.12 2.50
N TYR A 187 -18.22 3.97 1.82
CA TYR A 187 -19.42 3.12 1.72
C TYR A 187 -19.92 2.68 3.10
N TYR A 188 -19.04 2.13 3.95
CA TYR A 188 -19.44 1.70 5.30
C TYR A 188 -19.87 2.85 6.20
N LYS A 189 -19.26 4.04 6.06
CA LYS A 189 -19.67 5.26 6.77
C LYS A 189 -21.06 5.70 6.33
N ASP A 190 -21.34 5.77 5.02
CA ASP A 190 -22.67 6.12 4.51
C ASP A 190 -23.72 5.05 4.89
N PHE A 191 -23.38 3.77 4.79
CA PHE A 191 -24.24 2.66 5.20
C PHE A 191 -24.60 2.74 6.70
N LYS A 192 -23.61 2.95 7.58
CA LYS A 192 -23.83 3.17 9.01
C LYS A 192 -24.64 4.44 9.26
N ALA A 193 -24.33 5.54 8.58
CA ALA A 193 -25.06 6.80 8.73
C ALA A 193 -26.54 6.65 8.32
N ARG A 194 -26.85 5.90 7.25
CA ARG A 194 -28.23 5.64 6.81
C ARG A 194 -29.01 4.70 7.75
N GLN A 195 -28.38 3.65 8.30
CA GLN A 195 -29.01 2.82 9.32
C GLN A 195 -29.24 3.61 10.61
N SER A 196 -28.26 4.42 11.01
CA SER A 196 -28.29 5.20 12.24
C SER A 196 -29.28 6.36 12.17
N THR A 197 -29.31 7.14 11.07
CA THR A 197 -30.26 8.26 10.90
C THR A 197 -31.72 7.83 10.87
N LYS A 198 -32.04 6.62 10.39
CA LYS A 198 -33.41 6.08 10.41
C LYS A 198 -33.85 5.61 11.80
N MET A 199 -32.91 5.19 12.64
CA MET A 199 -33.13 4.78 14.04
C MET A 199 -32.98 5.93 15.05
N ILE A 200 -32.28 7.02 14.69
CA ILE A 200 -32.05 8.20 15.54
C ILE A 200 -33.18 9.25 15.37
N GLY A 201 -33.86 9.28 14.21
CA GLY A 201 -34.90 10.28 13.94
C GLY A 201 -36.27 10.00 14.57
N GLU A 202 -36.57 8.74 14.92
CA GLU A 202 -37.81 8.30 15.57
C GLU A 202 -37.46 7.72 16.95
N SER A 203 -38.31 7.91 17.97
CA SER A 203 -38.05 7.30 19.28
C SER A 203 -38.12 5.77 19.16
N LEU A 204 -37.35 5.05 19.98
CA LEU A 204 -37.29 3.57 19.94
C LEU A 204 -38.70 2.95 20.05
N GLU A 205 -39.57 3.60 20.84
CA GLU A 205 -40.98 3.27 21.00
C GLU A 205 -41.77 3.37 19.70
N GLN A 206 -41.57 4.45 18.94
CA GLN A 206 -42.26 4.70 17.68
C GLN A 206 -41.79 3.73 16.59
N HIS A 207 -40.49 3.39 16.59
CA HIS A 207 -39.92 2.42 15.67
C HIS A 207 -40.56 1.04 15.86
N CYS A 208 -40.57 0.53 17.11
CA CYS A 208 -41.14 -0.79 17.40
C CYS A 208 -42.65 -0.84 17.12
N GLU A 209 -43.39 0.22 17.46
CA GLU A 209 -44.82 0.35 17.13
C GLU A 209 -45.07 0.31 15.62
N THR A 210 -44.26 1.02 14.83
CA THR A 210 -44.39 1.05 13.38
C THR A 210 -44.09 -0.31 12.76
N GLU A 211 -43.02 -0.99 13.20
CA GLU A 211 -42.67 -2.34 12.74
C GLU A 211 -43.76 -3.36 13.09
N PHE A 212 -44.37 -3.26 14.28
CA PHE A 212 -45.52 -4.09 14.63
C PHE A 212 -46.73 -3.83 13.71
N ASN A 213 -47.10 -2.56 13.53
CA ASN A 213 -48.26 -2.17 12.73
C ASN A 213 -48.13 -2.58 11.25
N LYS A 214 -46.92 -2.59 10.68
CA LYS A 214 -46.67 -3.10 9.32
C LYS A 214 -47.06 -4.57 9.16
N LEU A 215 -46.88 -5.38 10.20
CA LEU A 215 -47.13 -6.83 10.17
C LEU A 215 -48.47 -7.22 10.80
N ARG A 216 -49.17 -6.27 11.44
CA ARG A 216 -50.41 -6.50 12.17
C ARG A 216 -51.48 -7.19 11.33
N ALA A 217 -51.73 -6.70 10.12
CA ALA A 217 -52.77 -7.24 9.23
C ALA A 217 -52.48 -8.67 8.74
N THR A 218 -51.20 -9.03 8.59
CA THR A 218 -50.79 -10.31 7.99
C THR A 218 -50.44 -11.38 9.02
N GLY A 219 -49.91 -10.98 10.18
CA GLY A 219 -49.34 -11.91 11.16
C GLY A 219 -50.00 -11.89 12.54
N PHE A 220 -50.63 -10.78 12.93
CA PHE A 220 -51.09 -10.52 14.31
C PHE A 220 -52.53 -9.98 14.35
N GLN A 221 -53.45 -10.67 13.67
CA GLN A 221 -54.82 -10.20 13.44
C GLN A 221 -55.65 -10.03 14.72
N ASN A 222 -55.43 -10.91 15.72
CA ASN A 222 -56.13 -10.90 17.01
C ASN A 222 -55.29 -10.31 18.15
N ALA A 223 -54.20 -9.60 17.82
CA ALA A 223 -53.28 -9.08 18.81
C ALA A 223 -53.65 -7.65 19.26
N TYR A 224 -53.77 -7.49 20.56
CA TYR A 224 -53.77 -6.21 21.24
C TYR A 224 -52.32 -5.76 21.45
N PHE A 225 -52.00 -4.55 21.01
CA PHE A 225 -50.70 -3.92 21.21
C PHE A 225 -50.91 -2.42 21.35
N GLU A 226 -50.77 -1.91 22.57
CA GLU A 226 -50.94 -0.49 22.92
C GLU A 226 -50.02 -0.10 24.08
N LYS A 227 -49.84 1.22 24.26
CA LYS A 227 -49.08 1.79 25.38
C LYS A 227 -49.79 1.54 26.72
N ASP A 228 -49.02 1.26 27.77
CA ASP A 228 -49.60 1.13 29.11
C ASP A 228 -49.94 2.50 29.71
N ASN A 229 -51.21 2.90 29.56
CA ASN A 229 -51.72 4.18 30.06
C ASN A 229 -52.35 4.08 31.47
N ASP A 230 -52.46 2.89 32.06
CA ASP A 230 -53.15 2.71 33.35
C ASP A 230 -52.20 2.95 34.54
N ALA A 231 -52.26 4.16 35.10
CA ALA A 231 -51.32 4.71 36.08
C ALA A 231 -51.68 4.46 37.55
N ARG A 232 -52.61 3.55 37.87
CA ARG A 232 -53.23 3.43 39.20
C ARG A 232 -52.24 3.15 40.35
N THR A 233 -51.07 2.57 40.07
CA THR A 233 -50.07 2.13 41.07
C THR A 233 -48.71 2.87 40.98
N GLY A 234 -48.59 3.87 40.09
CA GLY A 234 -47.39 4.72 39.97
C GLY A 234 -46.22 4.12 39.19
N SER A 235 -46.39 2.95 38.56
CA SER A 235 -45.41 2.25 37.71
C SER A 235 -46.06 1.97 36.35
N LYS A 236 -45.33 2.11 35.25
CA LYS A 236 -45.85 1.98 33.88
C LYS A 236 -44.78 1.36 32.99
N GLY A 237 -45.13 0.27 32.31
CA GLY A 237 -44.34 -0.22 31.18
C GLY A 237 -44.60 0.60 29.92
N ASP A 238 -43.81 0.40 28.88
CA ASP A 238 -43.98 1.15 27.61
C ASP A 238 -45.13 0.58 26.76
N TYR A 239 -45.16 -0.73 26.54
CA TYR A 239 -46.20 -1.39 25.74
C TYR A 239 -46.63 -2.73 26.30
N ILE A 240 -47.90 -3.07 26.07
CA ILE A 240 -48.46 -4.38 26.40
C ILE A 240 -48.88 -5.07 25.11
N TYR A 241 -48.37 -6.27 24.89
CA TYR A 241 -48.84 -7.19 23.86
C TYR A 241 -49.71 -8.27 24.48
N LYS A 242 -50.90 -8.51 23.93
CA LYS A 242 -51.78 -9.63 24.29
C LYS A 242 -52.38 -10.23 23.03
N GLU A 243 -52.51 -11.55 22.97
CA GLU A 243 -53.18 -12.20 21.85
C GLU A 243 -54.16 -13.26 22.35
N THR A 244 -55.34 -13.25 21.76
CA THR A 244 -56.42 -14.21 22.04
C THR A 244 -56.67 -15.11 20.85
N ASP A 245 -57.06 -16.34 21.15
CA ASP A 245 -57.64 -17.25 20.18
C ASP A 245 -59.03 -16.72 19.71
N PRO A 246 -59.56 -17.11 18.53
CA PRO A 246 -60.95 -16.90 18.13
C PRO A 246 -62.04 -17.06 19.21
N ASP A 247 -61.85 -17.99 20.16
CA ASP A 247 -62.79 -18.20 21.27
C ASP A 247 -62.61 -17.22 22.45
N GLY A 248 -61.72 -16.23 22.31
CA GLY A 248 -61.48 -15.18 23.30
C GLY A 248 -60.52 -15.56 24.44
N ILE A 249 -59.88 -16.74 24.38
CA ILE A 249 -58.91 -17.18 25.39
C ILE A 249 -57.56 -16.53 25.14
N GLU A 250 -57.05 -15.75 26.10
CA GLU A 250 -55.68 -15.22 26.08
C GLU A 250 -54.67 -16.36 26.19
N PHE A 251 -53.81 -16.49 25.18
CA PHE A 251 -52.78 -17.53 25.18
C PHE A 251 -51.39 -16.99 25.43
N ILE A 252 -51.16 -15.70 25.16
CA ILE A 252 -49.89 -15.02 25.40
C ILE A 252 -50.12 -13.56 25.80
N SER A 253 -49.32 -13.10 26.75
CA SER A 253 -49.17 -11.70 27.13
C SER A 253 -47.72 -11.36 27.41
N ILE A 254 -47.26 -10.21 26.90
CA ILE A 254 -45.88 -9.73 27.02
C ILE A 254 -45.91 -8.27 27.45
N MET A 255 -45.19 -7.97 28.53
CA MET A 255 -44.88 -6.61 28.95
C MET A 255 -43.57 -6.16 28.29
N PHE A 256 -43.58 -5.01 27.63
CA PHE A 256 -42.40 -4.41 27.01
C PHE A 256 -41.96 -3.14 27.72
N GLU A 257 -40.66 -3.06 27.96
CA GLU A 257 -39.94 -1.85 28.36
C GLU A 257 -38.94 -1.50 27.26
N MET A 258 -38.86 -0.24 26.87
CA MET A 258 -37.98 0.26 25.81
C MET A 258 -36.97 1.25 26.41
N LYS A 259 -35.69 1.07 26.09
CA LYS A 259 -34.60 1.93 26.58
C LYS A 259 -33.65 2.34 25.47
N ASN A 260 -33.54 3.64 25.27
CA ASN A 260 -32.65 4.26 24.31
C ASN A 260 -31.43 4.87 25.00
N GLU A 261 -30.25 4.84 24.36
CA GLU A 261 -29.01 5.38 24.93
C GLU A 261 -29.03 6.92 25.05
N MET A 262 -29.83 7.59 24.21
CA MET A 262 -29.85 9.05 24.10
C MET A 262 -30.73 9.74 25.17
N ASP A 263 -31.63 9.01 25.85
CA ASP A 263 -32.63 9.58 26.76
C ASP A 263 -32.14 9.72 28.22
N GLU A 264 -30.90 9.31 28.53
CA GLU A 264 -30.39 9.29 29.91
C GLU A 264 -29.47 10.47 30.26
N THR A 265 -29.82 11.21 31.31
CA THR A 265 -28.97 12.26 31.89
C THR A 265 -27.81 11.70 32.73
N ALA A 266 -26.60 12.19 32.46
CA ALA A 266 -25.35 12.20 33.25
C ALA A 266 -24.76 10.88 33.83
N THR A 267 -25.54 9.84 34.09
CA THR A 267 -25.05 8.51 34.50
C THR A 267 -25.71 7.46 33.63
N LYS A 268 -24.91 6.82 32.76
CA LYS A 268 -25.36 5.70 31.92
C LYS A 268 -25.85 4.57 32.83
N LYS A 269 -27.14 4.26 32.77
CA LYS A 269 -27.73 3.09 33.44
C LYS A 269 -27.44 1.84 32.62
N LYS A 270 -27.48 0.69 33.30
CA LYS A 270 -27.31 -0.62 32.69
C LYS A 270 -28.66 -1.28 32.49
N ASN A 271 -28.70 -2.31 31.63
CA ASN A 271 -29.92 -3.09 31.41
C ASN A 271 -30.48 -3.67 32.72
N GLU A 272 -29.60 -4.12 33.62
CA GLU A 272 -29.99 -4.70 34.90
C GLU A 272 -30.77 -3.75 35.83
N ASP A 273 -30.56 -2.44 35.68
CA ASP A 273 -31.21 -1.44 36.53
C ASP A 273 -32.74 -1.40 36.33
N PHE A 274 -33.22 -1.89 35.17
CA PHE A 274 -34.64 -1.88 34.79
C PHE A 274 -35.38 -3.18 35.09
N PHE A 275 -34.67 -4.28 35.39
CA PHE A 275 -35.31 -5.60 35.52
C PHE A 275 -36.35 -5.65 36.66
N LYS A 276 -36.04 -5.01 37.79
CA LYS A 276 -36.94 -5.02 38.94
C LYS A 276 -38.25 -4.29 38.68
N GLU A 277 -38.18 -3.18 37.95
CA GLU A 277 -39.34 -2.37 37.60
C GLU A 277 -40.19 -3.07 36.55
N LEU A 278 -39.55 -3.57 35.49
CA LEU A 278 -40.23 -4.34 34.44
C LEU A 278 -40.92 -5.61 34.98
N ASP A 279 -40.27 -6.37 35.88
CA ASP A 279 -40.92 -7.55 36.48
C ASP A 279 -42.10 -7.16 37.38
N LYS A 280 -42.02 -6.02 38.07
CA LYS A 280 -43.13 -5.49 38.86
C LYS A 280 -44.32 -5.15 37.95
N ASP A 281 -44.08 -4.41 36.87
CA ASP A 281 -45.12 -4.04 35.91
C ASP A 281 -45.74 -5.27 35.23
N ARG A 282 -44.92 -6.28 34.91
CA ARG A 282 -45.40 -7.56 34.38
C ARG A 282 -46.42 -8.21 35.33
N HIS A 283 -46.14 -8.28 36.62
CA HIS A 283 -47.07 -8.89 37.59
C HIS A 283 -48.32 -8.03 37.84
N GLU A 284 -48.18 -6.70 37.90
CA GLU A 284 -49.33 -5.80 38.10
C GLU A 284 -50.32 -5.86 36.94
N LYS A 285 -49.85 -6.14 35.72
CA LYS A 285 -50.67 -6.22 34.50
C LYS A 285 -51.03 -7.64 34.09
N ASP A 286 -50.70 -8.62 34.93
CA ASP A 286 -50.92 -10.06 34.72
C ASP A 286 -50.38 -10.55 33.36
N CYS A 287 -49.17 -10.09 33.01
CA CYS A 287 -48.49 -10.49 31.77
C CYS A 287 -47.63 -11.74 32.01
N GLU A 288 -47.65 -12.67 31.04
CA GLU A 288 -46.89 -13.91 31.12
C GLU A 288 -45.37 -13.69 30.98
N TYR A 289 -44.96 -12.81 30.08
CA TYR A 289 -43.56 -12.53 29.75
C TYR A 289 -43.19 -11.06 30.00
N ALA A 290 -41.90 -10.81 30.25
CA ALA A 290 -41.33 -9.46 30.26
C ALA A 290 -40.19 -9.39 29.24
N VAL A 291 -40.16 -8.33 28.44
CA VAL A 291 -39.14 -8.13 27.42
C VAL A 291 -38.62 -6.70 27.47
N LEU A 292 -37.34 -6.54 27.81
CA LEU A 292 -36.63 -5.29 27.74
C LEU A 292 -36.01 -5.12 26.35
N VAL A 293 -36.49 -4.15 25.58
CA VAL A 293 -35.93 -3.74 24.29
C VAL A 293 -34.94 -2.61 24.53
N SER A 294 -33.65 -2.88 24.35
CA SER A 294 -32.62 -1.94 24.79
C SER A 294 -31.54 -1.65 23.76
N MET A 295 -31.20 -0.37 23.64
CA MET A 295 -30.02 0.15 22.95
C MET A 295 -28.87 0.48 23.94
N LEU A 296 -29.05 0.23 25.24
CA LEU A 296 -28.04 0.46 26.27
C LEU A 296 -26.88 -0.54 26.17
N GLU A 297 -25.74 -0.18 26.75
CA GLU A 297 -24.54 -1.01 26.79
C GLU A 297 -24.13 -1.55 25.39
N PRO A 298 -23.88 -0.66 24.40
CA PRO A 298 -23.56 -1.06 23.02
C PRO A 298 -22.22 -1.79 22.87
N ASP A 299 -21.35 -1.73 23.88
CA ASP A 299 -20.07 -2.45 23.92
C ASP A 299 -20.15 -3.77 24.71
N SER A 300 -21.31 -4.12 25.29
CA SER A 300 -21.47 -5.35 26.07
C SER A 300 -21.47 -6.58 25.16
N GLU A 301 -20.47 -7.46 25.34
CA GLU A 301 -20.41 -8.75 24.64
C GLU A 301 -21.67 -9.59 24.88
N LEU A 302 -22.25 -9.54 26.09
CA LEU A 302 -23.44 -10.31 26.44
C LEU A 302 -24.68 -9.81 25.67
N TYR A 303 -25.01 -8.52 25.79
CA TYR A 303 -26.24 -7.96 25.21
C TYR A 303 -26.15 -7.70 23.69
N ASN A 304 -24.96 -7.72 23.10
CA ASN A 304 -24.77 -7.64 21.65
C ASN A 304 -25.03 -8.94 20.89
N THR A 305 -25.24 -10.06 21.59
CA THR A 305 -25.56 -11.36 20.94
C THR A 305 -26.99 -11.47 20.41
N GLY A 306 -27.87 -10.52 20.77
CA GLY A 306 -29.19 -10.35 20.17
C GLY A 306 -30.36 -10.57 21.13
N ILE A 307 -30.61 -11.82 21.53
CA ILE A 307 -31.64 -12.20 22.52
C ILE A 307 -30.94 -12.83 23.71
N VAL A 308 -31.08 -12.21 24.89
CA VAL A 308 -30.49 -12.68 26.14
C VAL A 308 -31.61 -13.12 27.08
N ASP A 309 -31.55 -14.36 27.53
CA ASP A 309 -32.45 -14.90 28.54
C ASP A 309 -31.95 -14.55 29.95
N VAL A 310 -32.76 -13.79 30.69
CA VAL A 310 -32.47 -13.41 32.08
C VAL A 310 -33.39 -14.12 33.08
N SER A 311 -34.05 -15.21 32.63
CA SER A 311 -34.95 -16.04 33.43
C SER A 311 -34.29 -16.69 34.65
N TYR A 312 -32.96 -16.75 34.70
CA TYR A 312 -32.21 -17.19 35.88
C TYR A 312 -32.42 -16.28 37.10
N ARG A 313 -32.81 -15.01 36.88
CA ARG A 313 -33.02 -14.01 37.93
C ARG A 313 -34.47 -13.53 37.99
N TYR A 314 -35.11 -13.33 36.83
CA TYR A 314 -36.50 -12.90 36.72
C TYR A 314 -37.24 -13.84 35.76
N PRO A 315 -38.11 -14.75 36.25
CA PRO A 315 -38.71 -15.78 35.41
C PRO A 315 -39.40 -15.22 34.16
N LYS A 316 -39.17 -15.85 33.00
CA LYS A 316 -39.78 -15.48 31.71
C LYS A 316 -39.46 -14.05 31.26
N MET A 317 -38.26 -13.56 31.60
CA MET A 317 -37.77 -12.25 31.19
C MET A 317 -36.62 -12.36 30.19
N TYR A 318 -36.66 -11.50 29.16
CA TYR A 318 -35.64 -11.43 28.12
C TYR A 318 -35.18 -10.00 27.87
N VAL A 319 -33.92 -9.84 27.47
CA VAL A 319 -33.36 -8.57 26.98
C VAL A 319 -33.03 -8.73 25.51
N ILE A 320 -33.53 -7.83 24.67
CA ILE A 320 -33.37 -7.89 23.22
C ILE A 320 -32.91 -6.57 22.64
N ARG A 321 -32.19 -6.65 21.52
CA ARG A 321 -31.98 -5.48 20.65
C ARG A 321 -33.22 -5.23 19.76
N PRO A 322 -33.46 -3.99 19.29
CA PRO A 322 -34.70 -3.65 18.57
C PRO A 322 -34.95 -4.50 17.32
N GLN A 323 -33.90 -4.92 16.60
CA GLN A 323 -34.02 -5.79 15.44
C GLN A 323 -34.64 -7.17 15.75
N PHE A 324 -34.63 -7.60 17.01
CA PHE A 324 -35.23 -8.85 17.45
C PHE A 324 -36.64 -8.69 18.02
N PHE A 325 -37.21 -7.48 18.01
CA PHE A 325 -38.54 -7.20 18.56
C PHE A 325 -39.63 -8.10 17.96
N ILE A 326 -39.81 -8.08 16.63
CA ILE A 326 -40.79 -8.93 15.94
C ILE A 326 -40.42 -10.43 16.02
N PRO A 327 -39.15 -10.85 15.79
CA PRO A 327 -38.76 -12.24 15.99
C PRO A 327 -39.09 -12.77 17.39
N MET A 328 -38.90 -11.97 18.44
CA MET A 328 -39.17 -12.37 19.82
C MET A 328 -40.66 -12.58 20.07
N ILE A 329 -41.51 -11.64 19.63
CA ILE A 329 -42.98 -11.80 19.70
C ILE A 329 -43.39 -13.08 18.98
N THR A 330 -42.87 -13.30 17.76
CA THR A 330 -43.19 -14.48 16.95
C THR A 330 -42.77 -15.78 17.63
N LEU A 331 -41.58 -15.81 18.22
CA LEU A 331 -41.05 -16.98 18.92
C LEU A 331 -41.90 -17.33 20.14
N LEU A 332 -42.16 -16.34 21.01
CA LEU A 332 -42.97 -16.54 22.21
C LEU A 332 -44.40 -16.94 21.84
N ARG A 333 -45.00 -16.29 20.84
CA ARG A 333 -46.33 -16.62 20.33
C ARG A 333 -46.42 -18.08 19.88
N ASN A 334 -45.47 -18.54 19.07
CA ASN A 334 -45.45 -19.92 18.58
C ASN A 334 -45.24 -20.93 19.73
N ALA A 335 -44.45 -20.58 20.74
CA ALA A 335 -44.30 -21.40 21.94
C ALA A 335 -45.63 -21.49 22.72
N SER A 336 -46.34 -20.37 22.89
CA SER A 336 -47.63 -20.32 23.58
C SER A 336 -48.76 -21.00 22.82
N LEU A 337 -48.75 -21.01 21.47
CA LEU A 337 -49.71 -21.76 20.66
C LEU A 337 -49.65 -23.28 20.92
N ASN A 338 -48.48 -23.84 21.22
CA ASN A 338 -48.37 -25.25 21.60
C ASN A 338 -49.01 -25.52 22.98
N ALA A 339 -49.01 -24.53 23.88
CA ALA A 339 -49.66 -24.58 25.18
C ALA A 339 -51.18 -24.31 25.11
N LEU A 340 -51.67 -23.71 24.02
CA LEU A 340 -53.08 -23.36 23.83
C LEU A 340 -54.01 -24.58 23.93
N ARG A 341 -53.63 -25.72 23.34
CA ARG A 341 -54.42 -26.96 23.42
C ARG A 341 -54.71 -27.36 24.87
N TYR A 342 -53.71 -27.26 25.74
CA TYR A 342 -53.86 -27.57 27.16
C TYR A 342 -54.72 -26.53 27.89
N LYS A 343 -54.60 -25.24 27.55
CA LYS A 343 -55.44 -24.18 28.13
C LYS A 343 -56.91 -24.34 27.73
N GLN A 344 -57.20 -24.71 26.47
CA GLN A 344 -58.54 -25.01 25.99
C GLN A 344 -59.15 -26.23 26.71
N GLU A 345 -58.40 -27.33 26.83
CA GLU A 345 -58.84 -28.52 27.59
C GLU A 345 -59.16 -28.18 29.06
N LEU A 346 -58.30 -27.40 29.72
CA LEU A 346 -58.54 -26.94 31.09
C LEU A 346 -59.76 -26.01 31.20
N ALA A 347 -59.99 -25.12 30.24
CA ALA A 347 -61.15 -24.25 30.21
C ALA A 347 -62.45 -25.06 30.06
N VAL A 348 -62.46 -26.08 29.19
CA VAL A 348 -63.58 -27.02 29.04
C VAL A 348 -63.84 -27.78 30.33
N ILE A 349 -62.80 -28.31 30.98
CA ILE A 349 -62.93 -29.02 32.27
C ILE A 349 -63.46 -28.08 33.37
N LYS A 350 -62.96 -26.84 33.44
CA LYS A 350 -63.45 -25.85 34.41
C LYS A 350 -64.93 -25.51 34.17
N ASN A 351 -65.33 -25.27 32.93
CA ASN A 351 -66.72 -25.01 32.59
C ASN A 351 -67.62 -26.21 32.88
N GLN A 352 -67.17 -27.44 32.58
CA GLN A 352 -67.89 -28.66 32.94
C GLN A 352 -68.04 -28.81 34.47
N ASN A 353 -67.00 -28.49 35.24
CA ASN A 353 -67.10 -28.53 36.70
C ASN A 353 -68.05 -27.47 37.25
N ILE A 354 -68.07 -26.26 36.67
CA ILE A 354 -69.04 -25.21 37.06
C ILE A 354 -70.47 -25.65 36.76
N ASP A 355 -70.71 -26.29 35.61
CA ASP A 355 -72.02 -26.82 35.20
C ASP A 355 -72.46 -27.99 36.10
N ILE A 356 -71.55 -28.89 36.48
CA ILE A 356 -71.82 -29.95 37.46
C ILE A 356 -72.17 -29.34 38.83
N SER A 357 -71.44 -28.33 39.29
CA SER A 357 -71.74 -27.66 40.56
C SER A 357 -73.08 -26.91 40.53
N HIS A 358 -73.40 -26.21 39.43
CA HIS A 358 -74.71 -25.58 39.26
C HIS A 358 -75.83 -26.62 39.17
N PHE A 359 -75.60 -27.74 38.48
CA PHE A 359 -76.56 -28.85 38.44
C PHE A 359 -76.75 -29.48 39.82
N GLU A 360 -75.70 -29.65 40.63
CA GLU A 360 -75.82 -30.12 42.01
C GLU A 360 -76.61 -29.15 42.89
N GLU A 361 -76.37 -27.83 42.76
CA GLU A 361 -77.15 -26.80 43.44
C GLU A 361 -78.62 -26.81 42.99
N ASP A 362 -78.89 -26.81 41.69
CA ASP A 362 -80.23 -26.84 41.10
C ASP A 362 -80.97 -28.15 41.43
N MET A 363 -80.28 -29.29 41.44
CA MET A 363 -80.86 -30.58 41.82
C MET A 363 -81.22 -30.60 43.32
N ASN A 364 -80.40 -30.01 44.17
CA ASN A 364 -80.70 -29.88 45.60
C ASN A 364 -81.88 -28.94 45.84
N ASP A 365 -81.93 -27.79 45.17
CA ASP A 365 -83.07 -26.87 45.24
C ASP A 365 -84.36 -27.51 44.70
N PHE A 366 -84.29 -28.27 43.60
CA PHE A 366 -85.42 -29.06 43.09
C PHE A 366 -85.87 -30.11 44.11
N LYS A 367 -84.95 -30.87 44.71
CA LYS A 367 -85.28 -31.87 45.74
C LYS A 367 -85.97 -31.23 46.93
N GLU A 368 -85.48 -30.11 47.43
CA GLU A 368 -86.12 -29.40 48.55
C GLU A 368 -87.52 -28.90 48.19
N LYS A 369 -87.66 -28.22 47.06
CA LYS A 369 -88.96 -27.71 46.58
C LYS A 369 -89.95 -28.84 46.29
N PHE A 370 -89.51 -29.92 45.67
CA PHE A 370 -90.31 -31.11 45.38
C PHE A 370 -90.77 -31.78 46.68
N ASN A 371 -89.85 -32.05 47.62
CA ASN A 371 -90.21 -32.64 48.92
C ASN A 371 -91.20 -31.77 49.69
N ARG A 372 -91.02 -30.44 49.67
CA ARG A 372 -91.94 -29.49 50.30
C ARG A 372 -93.32 -29.53 49.65
N ASN A 373 -93.39 -29.49 48.32
CA ASN A 373 -94.65 -29.52 47.59
C ASN A 373 -95.36 -30.87 47.73
N PHE A 374 -94.63 -31.99 47.67
CA PHE A 374 -95.16 -33.32 47.89
C PHE A 374 -95.73 -33.46 49.30
N ARG A 375 -95.01 -32.98 50.33
CA ARG A 375 -95.49 -32.97 51.72
C ARG A 375 -96.77 -32.15 51.86
N LEU A 376 -96.81 -30.92 51.32
CA LEU A 376 -97.99 -30.06 51.36
C LEU A 376 -99.17 -30.66 50.60
N ALA A 377 -98.93 -31.28 49.46
CA ALA A 377 -99.96 -31.98 48.69
C ALA A 377 -100.49 -33.19 49.45
N SER A 378 -99.63 -34.00 50.06
CA SER A 378 -100.01 -35.13 50.90
C SER A 378 -100.81 -34.69 52.13
N GLU A 379 -100.40 -33.63 52.82
CA GLU A 379 -101.13 -33.06 53.95
C GLU A 379 -102.51 -32.53 53.52
N ARG A 380 -102.62 -31.87 52.36
CA ARG A 380 -103.91 -31.43 51.81
C ARG A 380 -104.79 -32.61 51.40
N PHE A 381 -104.21 -33.64 50.79
CA PHE A 381 -104.93 -34.87 50.44
C PHE A 381 -105.49 -35.55 51.69
N HIS A 382 -104.70 -35.68 52.75
CA HIS A 382 -105.19 -36.24 54.02
C HIS A 382 -106.28 -35.38 54.66
N ARG A 383 -106.14 -34.05 54.68
CA ARG A 383 -107.21 -33.17 55.16
C ARG A 383 -108.49 -33.28 54.34
N ALA A 384 -108.38 -33.42 53.01
CA ALA A 384 -109.54 -33.61 52.15
C ALA A 384 -110.24 -34.95 52.43
N ILE A 385 -109.48 -36.02 52.70
CA ILE A 385 -110.03 -37.31 53.17
C ILE A 385 -110.73 -37.12 54.52
N ASP A 386 -110.12 -36.43 55.48
CA ASP A 386 -110.74 -36.15 56.78
C ASP A 386 -112.05 -35.34 56.64
N GLU A 387 -112.11 -34.39 55.70
CA GLU A 387 -113.34 -33.64 55.41
C GLU A 387 -114.41 -34.50 54.73
N ILE A 388 -114.02 -35.40 53.82
CA ILE A 388 -114.93 -36.38 53.23
C ILE A 388 -115.51 -37.27 54.35
N ASP A 389 -114.68 -37.77 55.26
CA ASP A 389 -115.13 -38.60 56.38
C ASP A 389 -116.09 -37.84 57.30
N LYS A 390 -115.82 -36.57 57.61
CA LYS A 390 -116.76 -35.71 58.35
C LYS A 390 -118.08 -35.52 57.61
N THR A 391 -118.03 -35.38 56.28
CA THR A 391 -119.24 -35.23 55.46
C THR A 391 -120.04 -36.53 55.44
N ILE A 392 -119.37 -37.69 55.39
CA ILE A 392 -120.00 -39.01 55.51
C ILE A 392 -120.67 -39.16 56.89
N ASP A 393 -120.01 -38.78 57.98
CA ASP A 393 -120.60 -38.77 59.32
C ASP A 393 -121.84 -37.86 59.37
N HIS A 394 -121.76 -36.68 58.75
CA HIS A 394 -122.89 -35.76 58.70
C HIS A 394 -124.08 -36.35 57.92
N LEU A 395 -123.82 -37.00 56.77
CA LEU A 395 -124.84 -37.69 55.97
C LEU A 395 -125.44 -38.90 56.70
N GLN A 396 -124.64 -39.64 57.48
CA GLN A 396 -125.14 -40.71 58.34
C GLN A 396 -126.10 -40.17 59.40
N LYS A 397 -125.73 -39.07 60.08
CA LYS A 397 -126.63 -38.39 61.03
C LYS A 397 -127.91 -37.89 60.37
N THR A 398 -127.82 -37.34 59.16
CA THR A 398 -129.01 -36.92 58.40
C THR A 398 -129.90 -38.10 58.05
N LYS A 399 -129.32 -39.24 57.64
CA LYS A 399 -130.05 -40.48 57.40
C LYS A 399 -130.76 -40.98 58.67
N GLU A 400 -130.08 -40.98 59.82
CA GLU A 400 -130.69 -41.35 61.11
C GLU A 400 -131.84 -40.42 61.49
N ALA A 401 -131.67 -39.11 61.31
CA ALA A 401 -132.72 -38.13 61.57
C ALA A 401 -133.95 -38.36 60.68
N LEU A 402 -133.74 -38.64 59.38
CA LEU A 402 -134.82 -38.97 58.44
C LEU A 402 -135.56 -40.26 58.82
N LEU A 403 -134.83 -41.32 59.18
CA LEU A 403 -135.43 -42.56 59.69
C LEU A 403 -136.21 -42.32 60.99
N SER A 404 -135.70 -41.47 61.89
CA SER A 404 -136.45 -41.09 63.10
C SER A 404 -137.73 -40.31 62.77
N SER A 405 -137.67 -39.45 61.74
CA SER A 405 -138.81 -38.65 61.27
C SER A 405 -139.88 -39.54 60.63
N GLU A 406 -139.47 -40.51 59.81
CA GLU A 406 -140.35 -41.56 59.29
C GLU A 406 -140.99 -42.37 60.43
N ASN A 407 -140.20 -42.74 61.44
CA ASN A 407 -140.72 -43.47 62.60
C ASN A 407 -141.73 -42.63 63.41
N ASN A 408 -141.51 -41.31 63.50
CA ASN A 408 -142.45 -40.37 64.10
C ASN A 408 -143.73 -40.20 63.27
N LEU A 409 -143.63 -40.16 61.93
CA LEU A 409 -144.78 -40.15 61.03
C LEU A 409 -145.58 -41.46 61.15
N ARG A 410 -144.90 -42.61 61.27
CA ARG A 410 -145.54 -43.90 61.55
C ARG A 410 -146.27 -43.90 62.88
N LEU A 411 -145.67 -43.35 63.95
CA LEU A 411 -146.32 -43.17 65.25
C LEU A 411 -147.52 -42.20 65.18
N ALA A 412 -147.44 -41.15 64.37
CA ALA A 412 -148.54 -40.22 64.14
C ALA A 412 -149.69 -40.87 63.36
N ASN A 413 -149.37 -41.69 62.35
CA ASN A 413 -150.37 -42.44 61.58
C ASN A 413 -151.09 -43.48 62.47
N ASN A 414 -150.34 -44.20 63.31
CA ASN A 414 -150.91 -45.13 64.30
C ASN A 414 -151.83 -44.41 65.31
N LYS A 415 -151.54 -43.14 65.68
CA LYS A 415 -152.43 -42.32 66.52
C LYS A 415 -153.68 -41.81 65.78
N ALA A 416 -153.60 -41.64 64.45
CA ALA A 416 -154.72 -41.22 63.61
C ALA A 416 -155.69 -42.38 63.33
N GLU A 417 -155.19 -43.61 63.17
CA GLU A 417 -156.01 -44.81 62.97
C GLU A 417 -156.77 -45.26 64.25
N ASP A 418 -156.31 -44.89 65.45
CA ASP A 418 -156.92 -45.30 66.73
C ASP A 418 -158.12 -44.40 67.17
N LEU A 419 -158.61 -43.54 66.27
CA LEU A 419 -159.79 -42.68 66.47
C LEU A 419 -161.10 -43.42 66.12
N SER A 420 -161.49 -44.39 66.95
CA SER A 420 -162.80 -45.04 66.81
C SER A 420 -163.96 -44.18 67.35
N ILE A 421 -165.09 -44.22 66.64
CA ILE A 421 -166.35 -43.47 66.90
C ILE A 421 -166.81 -43.57 68.38
N LYS A 422 -166.47 -44.66 69.07
CA LYS A 422 -166.75 -44.88 70.51
C LYS A 422 -166.14 -43.82 71.44
N ARG A 423 -165.05 -43.14 71.05
CA ARG A 423 -164.44 -42.04 71.83
C ARG A 423 -164.97 -40.65 71.46
N LEU A 424 -165.56 -40.49 70.27
CA LEU A 424 -166.06 -39.20 69.76
C LEU A 424 -167.47 -38.83 70.25
N THR A 425 -168.29 -39.80 70.71
CA THR A 425 -169.68 -39.55 71.15
C THR A 425 -169.91 -39.62 72.67
N LYS A 426 -168.85 -39.77 73.48
CA LYS A 426 -168.95 -40.02 74.93
C LYS A 426 -169.64 -38.89 75.72
N ASN A 427 -169.71 -37.67 75.19
CA ASN A 427 -170.25 -36.49 75.90
C ASN A 427 -171.44 -35.79 75.20
N ASN A 428 -172.13 -36.45 74.24
CA ASN A 428 -173.26 -35.83 73.52
C ASN A 428 -174.49 -36.77 73.47
N PRO A 429 -175.39 -36.69 74.47
CA PRO A 429 -176.53 -37.62 74.60
C PRO A 429 -177.57 -37.50 73.47
N THR A 430 -177.69 -36.34 72.84
CA THR A 430 -178.63 -36.07 71.74
C THR A 430 -178.23 -36.76 70.43
N MET A 431 -176.93 -36.95 70.19
CA MET A 431 -176.40 -37.67 69.03
C MET A 431 -176.45 -39.20 69.23
N LYS A 432 -176.37 -39.68 70.47
CA LYS A 432 -176.49 -41.11 70.78
C LYS A 432 -177.90 -41.65 70.48
N ALA A 433 -178.94 -40.89 70.83
CA ALA A 433 -180.33 -41.25 70.52
C ALA A 433 -180.62 -41.30 69.00
N LYS A 434 -180.05 -40.36 68.22
CA LYS A 434 -180.21 -40.34 66.76
C LYS A 434 -179.49 -41.48 66.03
N PHE A 435 -178.39 -42.00 66.57
CA PHE A 435 -177.72 -43.19 66.02
C PHE A 435 -178.35 -44.51 66.48
N ASP A 436 -178.96 -44.55 67.67
CA ASP A 436 -179.71 -45.73 68.14
C ASP A 436 -181.07 -45.87 67.42
N GLU A 437 -181.73 -44.78 67.01
CA GLU A 437 -182.94 -44.83 66.14
C GLU A 437 -182.64 -45.29 64.70
N LEU A 438 -181.46 -44.95 64.17
CA LEU A 438 -180.97 -45.44 62.86
C LEU A 438 -180.57 -46.93 62.87
N SER A 439 -180.45 -47.54 64.06
CA SER A 439 -180.08 -48.96 64.21
C SER A 439 -181.29 -49.92 64.18
N SER A 440 -182.51 -49.40 63.96
CA SER A 440 -183.77 -50.17 64.01
C SER A 440 -184.53 -50.29 62.67
N HIS A 441 -183.94 -49.89 61.52
CA HIS A 441 -184.61 -50.01 60.22
C HIS A 441 -183.76 -50.40 59.00
N ASP A 442 -182.56 -50.97 59.18
CA ASP A 442 -181.85 -51.66 58.08
C ASP A 442 -181.11 -52.89 58.59
N GLY A 443 -181.59 -54.07 58.20
CA GLY A 443 -180.94 -55.35 58.43
C GLY A 443 -180.82 -56.12 57.11
N LYS A 444 -179.74 -56.89 56.99
CA LYS A 444 -179.42 -57.88 55.95
C LYS A 444 -178.89 -57.33 54.61
N GLU A 445 -177.59 -57.55 54.40
CA GLU A 445 -176.98 -58.32 53.29
C GLU A 445 -175.44 -58.29 53.53
N SER A 446 -174.77 -59.36 53.99
CA SER A 446 -174.07 -60.40 53.19
C SER A 446 -173.25 -59.80 52.02
N THR A 447 -171.92 -59.87 51.97
CA THR A 447 -170.92 -60.90 52.38
C THR A 447 -169.58 -60.25 52.69
#